data_AF-A0A1I5XFJ9-F1
#
_entry.id   AF-A0A1I5XFJ9-F1
#
_cell.length_a   1.000
_cell.length_b   1.000
_cell.length_c   1.000
_cell.angle_alpha   90.00
_cell.angle_beta   90.00
_cell.angle_gamma   90.00
#
_symmetry.space_group_name_H-M   'P 1'
#
loop_
_entity.id
_entity.type
_entity.pdbx_description
1 polymer ?
#
loop_
_entity_poly.entity_id
_entity_poly.type
_entity_poly.pdbx_seq_one_letter_code
_entity_poly.pdbx_strand_id
1 'polypeptide(L)'
;MKLTQLLSHPIIQIISFCIIIVGSANFGGPYGFFLYHAVQEGYIYAIIGIAGIVVTLVSLINKKNAITIQFIGVTLMVISLLVFFFSSEHFMNMYAFKDVLPLLTLFLFIAIIALVVIKFLRRYKF
;
A
#
# COMPACT_ATOMS: atom_id res chain seq x y z
N MET A 1 -22.11 1.43 11.01
CA MET A 1 -20.76 0.80 11.07
C MET A 1 -19.80 1.78 11.74
N LYS A 2 -18.86 1.32 12.58
CA LYS A 2 -17.86 2.24 13.15
C LYS A 2 -16.91 2.69 12.03
N LEU A 3 -16.57 3.98 11.97
CA LEU A 3 -15.68 4.55 10.94
C LEU A 3 -14.35 3.77 10.81
N THR A 4 -13.81 3.29 11.93
CA THR A 4 -12.60 2.47 11.98
C THR A 4 -12.73 1.11 11.29
N GLN A 5 -13.93 0.50 11.28
CA GLN A 5 -14.19 -0.75 10.56
C GLN A 5 -14.27 -0.54 9.05
N LEU A 6 -14.80 0.61 8.62
CA LEU A 6 -14.85 0.97 7.21
C LEU A 6 -13.45 1.29 6.66
N LEU A 7 -12.69 2.13 7.37
CA LEU A 7 -11.35 2.55 6.94
C LEU A 7 -10.33 1.40 6.98
N SER A 8 -10.52 0.40 7.85
CA SER A 8 -9.70 -0.81 7.89
C SER A 8 -10.22 -1.93 6.98
N HIS A 9 -11.11 -1.64 6.04
CA HIS A 9 -11.60 -2.63 5.09
C HIS A 9 -10.51 -2.95 4.04
N PRO A 10 -10.31 -4.23 3.66
CA PRO A 10 -9.26 -4.64 2.70
C PRO A 10 -9.29 -3.89 1.37
N ILE A 11 -10.50 -3.65 0.85
CA ILE A 11 -10.67 -2.89 -0.41
C ILE A 11 -10.18 -1.45 -0.26
N ILE A 12 -10.44 -0.80 0.89
CA ILE A 12 -9.98 0.56 1.15
C ILE A 12 -8.46 0.61 1.30
N GLN A 13 -7.83 -0.43 1.86
CA GLN A 13 -6.37 -0.57 1.92
C GLN A 13 -5.74 -0.68 0.52
N ILE A 14 -6.34 -1.47 -0.36
CA ILE A 14 -5.87 -1.63 -1.74
C ILE A 14 -6.05 -0.33 -2.53
N ILE A 15 -7.22 0.30 -2.42
CA ILE A 15 -7.49 1.56 -3.12
C ILE A 15 -6.51 2.63 -2.62
N SER A 16 -6.34 2.78 -1.30
CA SER A 16 -5.43 3.79 -0.76
C SER A 16 -3.99 3.56 -1.17
N PHE A 17 -3.54 2.31 -1.29
CA PHE A 17 -2.24 1.94 -1.85
C PHE A 17 -2.11 2.30 -3.34
N CYS A 18 -3.11 1.96 -4.16
CA CYS A 18 -3.08 2.20 -5.60
C CYS A 18 -3.15 3.69 -5.98
N ILE A 19 -3.83 4.52 -5.17
CA ILE A 19 -3.97 5.97 -5.44
C ILE A 19 -2.80 6.80 -4.91
N ILE A 20 -1.81 6.20 -4.23
CA ILE A 20 -0.61 6.93 -3.81
C ILE A 20 -0.01 7.57 -5.04
N ILE A 21 0.09 8.89 -5.05
CA ILE A 21 0.67 9.57 -6.20
C ILE A 21 2.19 9.49 -6.06
N VAL A 22 2.82 8.90 -7.06
CA VAL A 22 4.27 8.83 -7.21
C VAL A 22 4.67 9.48 -8.53
N GLY A 23 5.88 10.02 -8.62
CA GLY A 23 6.29 10.69 -9.85
C GLY A 23 7.59 11.45 -9.74
N SER A 24 8.03 11.93 -10.91
CA SER A 24 9.16 12.82 -11.09
C SER A 24 8.71 14.27 -11.30
N ALA A 25 9.65 15.20 -11.38
CA ALA A 25 9.39 16.63 -11.53
C ALA A 25 8.46 17.04 -12.70
N ASN A 26 8.31 16.19 -13.73
CA ASN A 26 7.51 16.49 -14.93
C ASN A 26 6.30 15.56 -15.13
N PHE A 27 6.25 14.41 -14.45
CA PHE A 27 5.17 13.43 -14.62
C PHE A 27 5.01 12.59 -13.35
N GLY A 28 3.78 12.60 -12.82
CA GLY A 28 3.38 11.80 -11.67
C GLY A 28 1.98 11.23 -11.85
N GLY A 29 1.70 10.14 -11.17
CA GLY A 29 0.42 9.46 -11.25
C GLY A 29 0.22 8.43 -10.14
N PRO A 30 -0.97 7.82 -10.07
CA PRO A 30 -1.28 6.75 -9.12
C PRO A 30 -0.31 5.58 -9.21
N TYR A 31 0.19 5.12 -8.06
CA TYR A 31 1.12 4.00 -7.94
C TYR A 31 0.60 2.72 -8.60
N GLY A 32 -0.72 2.52 -8.62
CA GLY A 32 -1.34 1.40 -9.32
C GLY A 32 -0.99 1.33 -10.82
N PHE A 33 -0.88 2.46 -11.52
CA PHE A 33 -0.46 2.47 -12.92
C PHE A 33 1.02 2.11 -13.07
N PHE A 34 1.86 2.59 -12.17
CA PHE A 34 3.28 2.23 -12.13
C PHE A 34 3.45 0.73 -11.87
N LEU A 35 2.72 0.15 -10.92
CA LEU A 35 2.74 -1.29 -10.65
C LEU A 35 2.37 -2.12 -11.88
N TYR A 36 1.33 -1.71 -12.62
CA TYR A 36 0.88 -2.42 -13.82
C TYR A 36 1.93 -2.43 -14.92
N HIS A 37 2.60 -1.30 -15.16
CA HIS A 37 3.65 -1.25 -16.16
C HIS A 37 4.91 -1.99 -15.69
N ALA A 38 5.33 -1.73 -14.46
CA ALA A 38 6.57 -2.26 -13.91
C ALA A 38 6.56 -3.79 -13.71
N VAL A 39 5.39 -4.41 -13.49
CA VAL A 39 5.31 -5.88 -13.43
C VAL A 39 5.57 -6.53 -14.79
N GLN A 40 5.21 -5.86 -15.90
CA GLN A 40 5.49 -6.37 -17.25
C GLN A 40 6.99 -6.36 -17.55
N GLU A 41 7.72 -5.43 -16.94
CA GLU A 41 9.17 -5.28 -17.05
C GLU A 41 9.92 -6.12 -15.98
N GLY A 42 9.19 -6.82 -15.11
CA GLY A 42 9.76 -7.74 -14.12
C GLY A 42 10.32 -7.05 -12.86
N TYR A 43 9.95 -5.81 -12.59
CA TYR A 43 10.44 -5.08 -11.42
C TYR A 43 9.97 -5.69 -10.10
N ILE A 44 10.91 -5.90 -9.17
CA ILE A 44 10.65 -6.61 -7.93
C ILE A 44 9.65 -5.90 -7.02
N TYR A 45 9.70 -4.56 -6.94
CA TYR A 45 8.72 -3.80 -6.17
C TYR A 45 7.30 -4.04 -6.70
N ALA A 46 7.13 -4.13 -8.02
CA ALA A 46 5.82 -4.33 -8.63
C ALA A 46 5.24 -5.71 -8.31
N ILE A 47 6.09 -6.74 -8.39
CA ILE A 47 5.74 -8.11 -8.01
C ILE A 47 5.32 -8.17 -6.53
N ILE A 48 6.10 -7.55 -5.63
CA ILE A 48 5.78 -7.50 -4.20
C ILE A 48 4.47 -6.73 -3.96
N GLY A 49 4.26 -5.60 -4.62
CA GLY A 49 3.05 -4.79 -4.50
C GLY A 49 1.80 -5.53 -4.92
N ILE A 50 1.85 -6.20 -6.08
CA ILE A 50 0.74 -7.04 -6.58
C ILE A 50 0.49 -8.23 -5.66
N ALA A 51 1.55 -8.90 -5.18
CA ALA A 51 1.41 -9.96 -4.18
C ALA A 51 0.73 -9.45 -2.91
N GLY A 52 1.09 -8.26 -2.42
CA GLY A 52 0.43 -7.60 -1.29
C GLY A 52 -1.06 -7.35 -1.53
N ILE A 53 -1.43 -6.88 -2.73
CA ILE A 53 -2.84 -6.70 -3.15
C ILE A 53 -3.58 -8.05 -3.10
N VAL A 54 -3.02 -9.09 -3.72
CA VAL A 54 -3.64 -10.42 -3.77
C VAL A 54 -3.82 -11.00 -2.37
N VAL A 55 -2.79 -10.94 -1.52
CA VAL A 55 -2.86 -11.39 -0.12
C VAL A 55 -3.94 -10.61 0.62
N THR A 56 -4.02 -9.30 0.44
CA THR A 56 -5.07 -8.47 1.05
C THR A 56 -6.47 -8.87 0.58
N LEU A 57 -6.66 -9.21 -0.69
CA LEU A 57 -7.92 -9.73 -1.23
C LEU A 57 -8.29 -11.10 -0.63
N VAL A 58 -7.34 -12.01 -0.46
CA VAL A 58 -7.57 -13.33 0.16
C VAL A 58 -8.16 -13.20 1.57
N SER A 59 -7.85 -12.11 2.28
CA SER A 59 -8.44 -11.84 3.60
C SER A 59 -9.97 -11.66 3.59
N LEU A 60 -10.55 -11.30 2.44
CA LEU A 60 -12.01 -11.17 2.29
C LEU A 60 -12.69 -12.54 2.30
N ILE A 61 -11.99 -13.58 1.82
CA ILE A 61 -12.50 -14.94 1.68
C ILE A 61 -12.20 -15.74 2.96
N ASN A 62 -10.97 -15.66 3.49
CA ASN A 62 -10.56 -16.40 4.67
C ASN A 62 -10.89 -15.64 5.97
N LYS A 63 -12.14 -15.75 6.44
CA LYS A 63 -12.61 -15.04 7.65
C LYS A 63 -11.86 -15.43 8.92
N LYS A 64 -11.40 -16.68 9.06
CA LYS A 64 -10.72 -17.17 10.27
C LYS A 64 -9.42 -16.42 10.51
N ASN A 65 -8.61 -16.26 9.47
CA ASN A 65 -7.29 -15.61 9.54
C ASN A 65 -7.25 -14.22 8.89
N ALA A 66 -8.42 -13.61 8.62
CA ALA A 66 -8.54 -12.37 7.86
C ALA A 66 -7.63 -11.25 8.36
N ILE A 67 -7.52 -11.06 9.69
CA ILE A 67 -6.70 -9.98 10.27
C ILE A 67 -5.21 -10.23 10.05
N THR A 68 -4.74 -11.46 10.22
CA THR A 68 -3.34 -11.85 9.98
C THR A 68 -2.98 -11.72 8.51
N ILE A 69 -3.87 -12.17 7.62
CA ILE A 69 -3.70 -12.07 6.17
C ILE A 69 -3.69 -10.60 5.73
N GLN A 70 -4.59 -9.76 6.26
CA GLN A 70 -4.56 -8.30 6.04
C GLN A 70 -3.24 -7.69 6.45
N PHE A 71 -2.75 -8.04 7.64
CA PHE A 71 -1.48 -7.52 8.14
C PHE A 71 -0.33 -7.88 7.20
N ILE A 72 -0.21 -9.15 6.79
CA ILE A 72 0.82 -9.60 5.83
C ILE A 72 0.71 -8.85 4.50
N GLY A 73 -0.50 -8.74 3.95
CA GLY A 73 -0.73 -8.04 2.68
C GLY A 73 -0.33 -6.57 2.73
N VAL A 74 -0.68 -5.88 3.81
CA VAL A 74 -0.28 -4.49 4.06
C VAL A 74 1.24 -4.36 4.26
N THR A 75 1.88 -5.30 4.97
CA THR A 75 3.34 -5.33 5.10
C THR A 75 4.02 -5.46 3.74
N LEU A 76 3.53 -6.32 2.86
CA LEU A 76 4.04 -6.45 1.49
C LEU A 76 3.87 -5.15 0.69
N MET A 77 2.71 -4.49 0.78
CA MET A 77 2.50 -3.17 0.15
C MET A 77 3.47 -2.10 0.67
N VAL A 78 3.77 -2.10 1.98
CA VAL A 78 4.78 -1.19 2.55
C VAL A 78 6.16 -1.51 2.00
N ILE A 79 6.55 -2.79 1.97
CA ILE A 79 7.84 -3.22 1.40
C ILE A 79 7.93 -2.80 -0.07
N SER A 80 6.87 -2.97 -0.86
CA SER A 80 6.79 -2.52 -2.25
C SER A 80 7.12 -1.04 -2.40
N LEU A 81 6.50 -0.17 -1.58
CA LEU A 81 6.77 1.27 -1.62
C LEU A 81 8.20 1.61 -1.19
N LEU A 82 8.71 0.97 -0.14
CA LEU A 82 10.08 1.19 0.29
C LEU A 82 11.06 0.83 -0.82
N VAL A 83 10.93 -0.36 -1.42
CA VAL A 83 11.79 -0.78 -2.53
C VAL A 83 11.65 0.17 -3.72
N PHE A 84 10.45 0.65 -4.02
CA PHE A 84 10.21 1.62 -5.08
C PHE A 84 10.94 2.96 -4.85
N PHE A 85 10.85 3.53 -3.64
CA PHE A 85 11.48 4.82 -3.33
C PHE A 85 13.00 4.73 -3.13
N PHE A 86 13.51 3.58 -2.69
CA PHE A 86 14.95 3.35 -2.48
C PHE A 86 15.66 2.72 -3.68
N SER A 87 14.92 2.36 -4.74
CA SER A 87 15.53 1.85 -5.97
C SER A 87 16.37 2.94 -6.64
N SER A 88 17.60 2.59 -7.00
CA SER A 88 18.55 3.48 -7.68
C SER A 88 18.05 3.99 -9.04
N GLU A 89 17.20 3.20 -9.71
CA GLU A 89 16.61 3.57 -11.00
C GLU A 89 15.53 4.67 -10.89
N HIS A 90 15.11 4.97 -9.66
CA HIS A 90 13.92 5.76 -9.37
C HIS A 90 14.18 6.83 -8.30
N PHE A 91 15.43 7.22 -8.07
CA PHE A 91 15.80 8.27 -7.10
C PHE A 91 15.07 9.61 -7.36
N MET A 92 14.70 9.89 -8.61
CA MET A 92 13.86 11.03 -9.01
C MET A 92 12.45 10.98 -8.43
N ASN A 93 11.98 9.84 -7.93
CA ASN A 93 10.66 9.71 -7.31
C ASN A 93 10.61 10.31 -5.91
N MET A 94 11.76 10.63 -5.31
CA MET A 94 11.79 11.44 -4.08
C MET A 94 11.29 12.88 -4.31
N TYR A 95 11.23 13.35 -5.57
CA TYR A 95 10.62 14.65 -5.87
C TYR A 95 9.12 14.68 -5.56
N ALA A 96 8.43 13.53 -5.57
CA ALA A 96 7.02 13.46 -5.17
C ALA A 96 6.79 13.97 -3.73
N PHE A 97 7.78 13.86 -2.84
CA PHE A 97 7.66 14.37 -1.47
C PHE A 97 7.69 15.90 -1.34
N LYS A 98 7.97 16.63 -2.43
CA LYS A 98 7.90 18.10 -2.45
C LYS A 98 6.48 18.59 -2.66
N ASP A 99 5.62 17.77 -3.25
CA ASP A 99 4.26 18.14 -3.58
C ASP A 99 3.28 17.71 -2.47
N VAL A 100 2.32 18.59 -2.18
CA VAL A 100 1.33 18.37 -1.12
C VAL A 100 0.43 17.17 -1.41
N LEU A 101 0.06 16.96 -2.68
CA LEU A 101 -0.90 15.93 -3.07
C LEU A 101 -0.34 14.50 -2.89
N PRO A 102 0.87 14.16 -3.38
CA PRO A 102 1.55 12.90 -3.04
C PRO A 102 1.65 12.66 -1.53
N LEU A 103 2.05 13.68 -0.76
CA LEU A 103 2.14 13.58 0.69
C LEU A 103 0.79 13.23 1.33
N LEU A 104 -0.30 13.89 0.92
CA LEU A 104 -1.65 13.61 1.42
C LEU A 104 -2.07 12.15 1.14
N THR A 105 -1.84 11.66 -0.08
CA THR A 105 -2.19 10.27 -0.44
C THR A 105 -1.35 9.25 0.34
N LEU A 106 -0.08 9.55 0.57
CA LEU A 106 0.79 8.71 1.39
C LEU A 106 0.38 8.72 2.86
N PHE A 107 0.08 9.88 3.44
CA PHE A 107 -0.40 9.99 4.82
C PHE A 107 -1.73 9.27 5.03
N LEU A 108 -2.63 9.30 4.03
CA LEU A 108 -3.86 8.52 4.06
C LEU A 108 -3.56 7.02 4.13
N PHE A 109 -2.63 6.53 3.31
CA PHE A 109 -2.21 5.13 3.35
C PHE A 109 -1.58 4.76 4.70
N ILE A 110 -0.70 5.60 5.24
CA ILE A 110 -0.09 5.42 6.58
C ILE A 110 -1.15 5.36 7.67
N ALA A 111 -2.15 6.24 7.64
CA ALA A 111 -3.25 6.22 8.61
C ALA A 111 -4.04 4.91 8.55
N ILE A 112 -4.27 4.38 7.34
CA ILE A 112 -4.94 3.09 7.14
C ILE A 112 -4.07 1.93 7.66
N ILE A 113 -2.76 1.95 7.41
CA ILE A 113 -1.82 0.98 7.98
C ILE A 113 -1.90 0.98 9.50
N ALA A 114 -1.85 2.15 10.13
CA ALA A 114 -1.94 2.28 11.59
C ALA A 114 -3.22 1.63 12.14
N LEU A 115 -4.36 1.80 11.45
CA LEU A 115 -5.61 1.14 11.84
C LEU A 115 -5.54 -0.39 11.73
N VAL A 116 -4.87 -0.92 10.70
CA VAL A 116 -4.67 -2.37 10.53
C VAL A 116 -3.75 -2.91 11.63
N VAL A 117 -2.67 -2.21 11.94
CA VAL A 117 -1.75 -2.57 13.03
C VAL A 117 -2.48 -2.57 14.37
N ILE A 118 -3.24 -1.52 14.70
CA ILE A 118 -4.03 -1.46 15.94
C ILE A 118 -5.02 -2.63 16.02
N LYS A 119 -5.70 -2.95 14.91
CA LYS A 119 -6.65 -4.08 14.84
C LYS A 119 -5.94 -5.42 15.04
N PHE A 120 -4.74 -5.57 14.48
CA PHE A 120 -3.89 -6.75 14.67
C PHE A 120 -3.46 -6.90 16.13
N LEU A 121 -2.89 -5.86 16.74
CA LEU A 121 -2.45 -5.87 18.14
C LEU A 121 -3.61 -6.20 19.10
N ARG A 122 -4.78 -5.59 18.91
CA ARG A 122 -5.98 -5.88 19.72
C ARG A 122 -6.43 -7.34 19.65
N ARG A 123 -6.23 -8.02 18.51
CA ARG A 123 -6.57 -9.44 18.36
C ARG A 123 -5.63 -10.33 19.17
N TYR A 124 -4.35 -9.96 19.24
CA TYR A 124 -3.30 -10.77 19.87
C TYR A 124 -2.96 -10.36 21.32
N LYS A 125 -3.75 -9.45 21.93
CA LYS A 125 -3.60 -9.00 23.33
C LYS A 125 -2.16 -8.67 23.70
N PHE A 126 -1.58 -7.72 22.98
CA PHE A 126 -0.59 -6.81 23.58
C PHE A 126 -1.31 -5.59 24.15
#